data_AF-A0A1D2NIZ4-F1
#
_entry.id   AF-A0A1D2NIZ4-F1
#
_cell.length_a   1.000
_cell.length_b   1.000
_cell.length_c   1.000
_cell.angle_alpha   90.00
_cell.angle_beta   90.00
_cell.angle_gamma   90.00
#
_symmetry.space_group_name_H-M   'P 1'
#
loop_
_entity.id
_entity.type
_entity.pdbx_description
1 polymer ?
#
loop_
_entity_poly.entity_id
_entity_poly.type
_entity_poly.pdbx_seq_one_letter_code
_entity_poly.pdbx_strand_id
1 'polypeptide(L)'
;MKKTIIQNVQTTPGKKKAPVKNNPGTKIFGTKGELEGDGDDTLTHFDFLTRSTRVVRPSQGFEQGLSASGHGGGDFGLIFAFVNACVTGNQEYIVSGPHETLDSHIYVFAAEESRKTGNVVDINEYKKTLPFEL
;
A
#
# COMPACT_ATOMS: atom_id res chain seq x y z
N MET A 1 51.59 32.97 5.03
CA MET A 1 50.61 32.59 6.07
C MET A 1 49.23 32.55 5.44
N LYS A 2 48.74 31.37 5.06
CA LYS A 2 47.38 31.17 4.52
C LYS A 2 46.58 30.40 5.58
N LYS A 3 45.54 31.00 6.14
CA LYS A 3 44.63 30.33 7.09
C LYS A 3 43.63 29.49 6.28
N THR A 4 43.80 28.17 6.34
CA THR A 4 42.81 27.20 5.87
C THR A 4 41.69 27.09 6.91
N ILE A 5 40.47 27.44 6.53
CA ILE A 5 39.27 27.25 7.36
C ILE A 5 38.77 25.83 7.09
N ILE A 6 38.95 24.94 8.06
CA ILE A 6 38.32 23.61 8.09
C ILE A 6 36.93 23.82 8.71
N GLN A 7 35.87 23.68 7.91
CA GLN A 7 34.52 23.59 8.44
C GLN A 7 34.29 22.16 8.94
N ASN A 8 34.18 22.01 10.26
CA ASN A 8 33.78 20.79 10.93
C ASN A 8 32.31 20.49 10.62
N VAL A 9 32.06 19.50 9.75
CA VAL A 9 30.73 18.87 9.64
C VAL A 9 30.56 17.98 10.88
N GLN A 10 29.76 18.43 11.84
CA GLN A 10 29.31 17.59 12.93
C GLN A 10 28.33 16.56 12.38
N THR A 11 28.77 15.32 12.22
CA THR A 11 27.89 14.18 11.96
C THR A 11 27.10 13.88 13.23
N THR A 12 25.77 13.88 13.13
CA THR A 12 24.87 13.53 14.23
C THR A 12 25.12 12.06 14.60
N PRO A 13 25.29 11.71 15.90
CA PRO A 13 25.56 10.34 16.30
C PRO A 13 24.45 9.40 15.82
N GLY A 14 24.87 8.29 15.24
CA GLY A 14 24.02 7.33 14.54
C GLY A 14 22.81 6.92 15.37
N LYS A 15 21.62 7.28 14.90
CA LYS A 15 20.38 6.62 15.33
C LYS A 15 20.57 5.14 15.02
N LYS A 16 20.59 4.29 16.06
CA LYS A 16 20.46 2.84 15.89
C LYS A 16 19.29 2.63 14.94
N LYS A 17 19.51 2.00 13.78
CA LYS A 17 18.42 1.61 12.89
C LYS A 17 17.46 0.79 13.75
N ALA A 18 16.24 1.29 13.92
CA ALA A 18 15.17 0.51 14.52
C ALA A 18 15.09 -0.82 13.76
N PRO A 19 14.79 -1.95 14.44
CA PRO A 19 14.61 -3.23 13.77
C PRO A 19 13.68 -3.01 12.57
N VAL A 20 14.07 -3.53 11.40
CA VAL A 20 13.23 -3.48 10.21
C VAL A 20 11.99 -4.29 10.55
N LYS A 21 10.87 -3.59 10.75
CA LYS A 21 9.56 -4.20 10.92
C LYS A 21 9.23 -4.77 9.53
N ASN A 22 9.09 -6.08 9.40
CA ASN A 22 8.80 -6.77 8.12
C ASN A 22 7.31 -6.65 7.72
N ASN A 23 6.63 -5.60 8.16
CA ASN A 23 5.25 -5.35 7.73
C ASN A 23 5.27 -4.68 6.35
N PRO A 24 4.31 -4.99 5.47
CA PRO A 24 4.20 -4.34 4.18
C PRO A 24 3.93 -2.84 4.40
N GLY A 25 4.93 -2.02 4.10
CA GLY A 25 4.78 -0.57 4.09
C GLY A 25 4.08 -0.12 2.81
N THR A 26 3.08 0.75 2.93
CA THR A 26 2.43 1.38 1.77
C THR A 26 2.75 2.86 1.74
N LYS A 27 3.23 3.37 0.61
CA LYS A 27 3.46 4.80 0.39
C LYS A 27 2.62 5.32 -0.77
N ILE A 28 1.94 6.44 -0.56
CA ILE A 28 1.15 7.14 -1.57
C ILE A 28 1.70 8.56 -1.67
N PHE A 29 2.19 8.93 -2.85
CA PHE A 29 2.70 10.27 -3.13
C PHE A 29 1.63 11.08 -3.84
N GLY A 30 1.26 12.20 -3.23
CA GLY A 30 0.40 13.21 -3.83
C GLY A 30 1.19 14.45 -4.23
N THR A 31 0.50 15.41 -4.84
CA THR A 31 1.12 16.68 -5.27
C THR A 31 1.50 17.60 -4.09
N LYS A 32 0.94 17.39 -2.91
CA LYS A 32 1.13 18.24 -1.72
C LYS A 32 1.80 17.53 -0.54
N GLY A 33 2.05 16.23 -0.65
CA GLY A 33 2.59 15.45 0.44
C GLY A 33 2.63 13.96 0.12
N GLU A 34 3.14 13.20 1.08
CA GLU A 34 3.15 11.74 1.04
C GLU A 34 2.44 11.16 2.27
N LEU A 35 1.76 10.04 2.06
CA LEU A 35 1.19 9.20 3.10
C LEU A 35 1.97 7.90 3.18
N GLU A 36 2.39 7.52 4.38
CA GLU A 36 3.03 6.24 4.68
C GLU A 36 2.24 5.49 5.75
N GLY A 37 1.75 4.30 5.41
CA GLY A 37 1.23 3.34 6.37
C GLY A 37 2.30 2.32 6.72
N ASP A 38 2.51 2.08 8.02
CA ASP A 38 3.51 1.11 8.51
C ASP A 38 3.03 -0.35 8.47
N GLY A 39 1.82 -0.58 7.95
CA GLY A 39 1.18 -1.89 7.92
C GLY A 39 0.76 -2.40 9.30
N ASP A 40 0.63 -1.52 10.29
CA ASP A 40 0.18 -1.84 11.65
C ASP A 40 -0.86 -0.80 12.10
N ASP A 41 -0.45 0.21 12.87
CA ASP A 41 -1.36 1.15 13.52
C ASP A 41 -1.05 2.63 13.23
N THR A 42 -0.07 2.88 12.36
CA THR A 42 0.48 4.22 12.16
C THR A 42 0.35 4.68 10.70
N LEU A 43 -0.33 5.81 10.50
CA LEU A 43 -0.27 6.61 9.29
C LEU A 43 0.58 7.85 9.50
N THR A 44 1.54 8.09 8.62
CA THR A 44 2.39 9.28 8.61
C THR A 44 2.05 10.11 7.39
N HIS A 45 1.70 11.38 7.59
CA HIS A 45 1.53 12.36 6.52
C HIS A 45 2.67 13.37 6.57
N PHE A 46 3.41 13.52 5.48
CA PHE A 46 4.39 14.60 5.33
C PHE A 46 3.90 15.63 4.32
N ASP A 47 3.70 16.85 4.79
CA ASP A 47 3.22 17.98 4.00
C ASP A 47 4.40 18.73 3.37
N PHE A 48 4.44 18.82 2.04
CA PHE A 48 5.58 19.39 1.31
C PHE A 48 5.67 20.92 1.46
N LEU A 49 4.54 21.61 1.64
CA LEU A 49 4.49 23.06 1.72
C LEU A 49 5.02 23.56 3.07
N THR A 50 4.57 22.92 4.15
CA THR A 50 4.92 23.27 5.53
C THR A 50 6.16 22.52 6.02
N ARG A 51 6.60 21.48 5.32
CA ARG A 51 7.66 20.54 5.74
C ARG A 51 7.40 19.93 7.11
N SER A 52 6.13 19.70 7.41
CA SER A 52 5.70 19.15 8.69
C SER A 52 5.25 17.70 8.53
N THR A 53 5.53 16.90 9.56
CA THR A 53 5.08 15.52 9.65
C THR A 53 3.96 15.44 10.68
N ARG A 54 2.83 14.89 10.28
CA ARG A 54 1.73 14.52 11.18
C ARG A 54 1.64 13.00 11.26
N VAL A 55 1.64 12.50 12.48
CA VAL A 55 1.38 11.08 12.76
C VAL A 55 -0.07 10.93 13.21
N VAL A 56 -0.78 10.01 12.57
CA VAL A 56 -2.15 9.63 12.89
C VAL A 56 -2.14 8.16 13.31
N ARG A 57 -2.71 7.87 14.47
CA ARG A 57 -3.05 6.51 14.91
C ARG A 57 -4.56 6.37 14.80
N PRO A 58 -5.08 5.71 13.76
CA PRO A 58 -6.51 5.47 13.66
C PRO A 58 -6.99 4.77 14.93
N SER A 59 -8.08 5.25 15.55
CA SER A 59 -8.73 4.47 16.59
C SER A 59 -9.12 3.12 15.99
N GLN A 60 -8.86 2.02 16.70
CA GLN A 60 -9.28 0.69 16.27
C GLN A 60 -10.81 0.69 16.11
N GLY A 61 -11.27 0.89 14.87
CA GLY A 61 -12.68 0.92 14.51
C GLY A 61 -13.29 -0.48 14.36
N PHE A 62 -12.48 -1.53 14.52
CA PHE A 62 -12.95 -2.89 14.70
C PHE A 62 -13.02 -3.15 16.19
N GLU A 63 -14.20 -3.58 16.65
CA GLU A 63 -14.49 -3.82 18.06
C GLU A 63 -13.36 -4.57 18.75
N GLN A 64 -12.91 -4.02 19.88
CA GLN A 64 -11.97 -4.65 20.79
C GLN A 64 -12.48 -6.04 21.19
N GLY A 65 -11.98 -7.09 20.53
CA GLY A 65 -12.37 -8.47 20.85
C GLY A 65 -12.18 -9.47 19.71
N LEU A 66 -12.11 -9.02 18.47
CA LEU A 66 -11.76 -9.87 17.34
C LEU A 66 -10.25 -9.77 17.14
N SER A 67 -9.52 -10.74 17.70
CA SER A 67 -8.08 -10.85 17.54
C SER A 67 -7.70 -10.57 16.08
N ALA A 68 -6.88 -9.55 15.86
CA ALA A 68 -6.22 -9.23 14.59
C ALA A 68 -5.19 -10.31 14.20
N SER A 69 -5.53 -11.59 14.38
CA SER A 69 -4.72 -12.72 13.94
C SER A 69 -5.09 -13.02 12.50
N GLY A 70 -4.10 -12.91 11.61
CA GLY A 70 -4.28 -13.01 10.16
C GLY A 70 -4.26 -11.62 9.51
N HIS A 71 -3.18 -11.34 8.76
CA HIS A 71 -3.03 -10.18 7.86
C HIS A 71 -3.65 -8.83 8.32
N GLY A 72 -3.49 -8.43 9.58
CA GLY A 72 -3.99 -7.14 10.08
C GLY A 72 -5.51 -6.97 10.10
N GLY A 73 -6.28 -8.05 10.11
CA GLY A 73 -7.76 -8.02 10.09
C GLY A 73 -8.40 -8.01 8.71
N GLY A 74 -7.59 -8.01 7.63
CA GLY A 74 -8.09 -8.06 6.25
C GLY A 74 -8.93 -9.31 5.97
N ASP A 75 -8.45 -10.49 6.38
CA ASP A 75 -9.15 -11.76 6.18
C ASP A 75 -10.52 -11.77 6.88
N PHE A 76 -10.59 -11.25 8.10
CA PHE A 76 -11.85 -11.09 8.82
C PHE A 76 -12.81 -10.17 8.07
N GLY A 77 -12.32 -9.01 7.60
CA GLY A 77 -13.13 -8.07 6.83
C GLY A 77 -13.73 -8.69 5.57
N LEU A 78 -12.94 -9.49 4.84
CA LEU A 78 -13.41 -10.21 3.65
C LEU A 78 -14.52 -11.22 3.98
N ILE A 79 -14.32 -12.06 5.00
CA ILE A 79 -15.33 -13.04 5.41
C ILE A 79 -16.59 -12.35 5.95
N PHE A 80 -16.43 -11.29 6.75
CA PHE A 80 -17.54 -10.50 7.27
C PHE A 80 -18.37 -9.89 6.13
N ALA A 81 -17.73 -9.29 5.13
CA ALA A 81 -18.40 -8.74 3.96
C ALA A 81 -19.16 -9.83 3.17
N PHE A 82 -18.52 -10.97 2.94
CA PHE A 82 -19.14 -12.12 2.26
C PHE A 82 -20.38 -12.64 2.99
N VAL A 83 -20.29 -12.89 4.30
CA VAL A 83 -21.42 -13.38 5.09
C VAL A 83 -22.58 -12.38 5.08
N ASN A 84 -22.31 -11.08 5.21
CA ASN A 84 -23.35 -10.05 5.14
C ASN A 84 -24.04 -10.03 3.77
N ALA A 85 -23.27 -10.15 2.67
CA ALA A 85 -23.85 -10.22 1.33
C ALA A 85 -24.82 -11.42 1.20
N CYS A 86 -24.43 -12.60 1.71
CA CYS A 86 -25.26 -13.80 1.66
C CYS A 86 -26.53 -13.68 2.53
N VAL A 87 -26.40 -13.19 3.76
CA VAL A 87 -27.53 -13.11 4.71
C VAL A 87 -28.54 -12.05 4.29
N THR A 88 -28.07 -10.92 3.78
CA THR A 88 -28.95 -9.79 3.39
C THR A 88 -29.41 -9.86 1.93
N GLY A 89 -28.75 -10.67 1.10
CA GLY A 89 -28.92 -10.65 -0.35
C GLY A 89 -28.38 -9.38 -1.03
N ASN A 90 -27.67 -8.53 -0.31
CA ASN A 90 -27.13 -7.27 -0.83
C ASN A 90 -25.70 -7.46 -1.35
N GLN A 91 -25.50 -7.36 -2.66
CA GLN A 91 -24.18 -7.53 -3.28
C GLN A 91 -23.22 -6.35 -3.05
N GLU A 92 -23.71 -5.18 -2.62
CA GLU A 92 -22.90 -3.98 -2.38
C GLU A 92 -21.84 -4.17 -1.29
N TYR A 93 -21.96 -5.22 -0.46
CA TYR A 93 -20.91 -5.60 0.50
C TYR A 93 -19.66 -6.16 -0.19
N ILE A 94 -19.75 -6.66 -1.43
CA ILE A 94 -18.64 -7.22 -2.20
C ILE A 94 -18.02 -6.13 -3.08
N VAL A 95 -16.98 -5.46 -2.58
CA VAL A 95 -16.31 -4.36 -3.28
C VAL A 95 -15.30 -4.79 -4.36
N SER A 96 -15.00 -6.10 -4.44
CA SER A 96 -14.13 -6.70 -5.46
C SER A 96 -14.82 -7.93 -6.01
N GLY A 97 -15.48 -7.78 -7.15
CA GLY A 97 -16.25 -8.82 -7.81
C GLY A 97 -15.40 -9.70 -8.73
N PRO A 98 -16.06 -10.54 -9.55
CA PRO A 98 -15.39 -11.43 -10.49
C PRO A 98 -14.59 -10.66 -11.57
N HIS A 99 -15.08 -9.51 -12.02
CA HIS A 99 -14.40 -8.69 -13.04
C HIS A 99 -13.11 -8.08 -12.50
N GLU A 100 -13.14 -7.47 -11.31
CA GLU A 100 -11.94 -6.91 -10.66
C GLU A 100 -10.91 -8.00 -10.36
N THR A 101 -11.39 -9.18 -9.94
CA THR A 101 -10.55 -10.35 -9.70
C THR A 101 -9.88 -10.82 -11.00
N LEU A 102 -10.62 -10.93 -12.10
CA LEU A 102 -10.09 -11.32 -13.40
C LEU A 102 -9.04 -10.32 -13.90
N ASP A 103 -9.34 -9.02 -13.78
CA ASP A 103 -8.41 -7.96 -14.14
C ASP A 103 -7.08 -8.07 -13.39
N SER A 104 -7.12 -8.36 -12.08
CA SER A 104 -5.89 -8.55 -11.29
C SER A 104 -5.01 -9.69 -11.82
N HIS A 105 -5.61 -10.78 -12.31
CA HIS A 105 -4.86 -11.90 -12.91
C HIS A 105 -4.28 -11.52 -14.27
N ILE A 106 -5.03 -10.77 -15.09
CA ILE A 106 -4.54 -10.25 -16.37
C ILE A 106 -3.32 -9.34 -16.14
N TYR A 107 -3.33 -8.50 -15.10
CA TYR A 107 -2.19 -7.65 -14.76
C TYR A 107 -0.93 -8.47 -14.46
N VAL A 108 -1.06 -9.63 -13.81
CA VAL A 108 0.08 -10.53 -13.57
C VAL A 108 0.65 -11.08 -14.88
N PHE A 109 -0.20 -11.50 -15.82
CA PHE A 109 0.28 -12.00 -17.11
C PHE A 109 0.92 -10.91 -17.97
N ALA A 110 0.34 -9.71 -18.00
CA ALA A 110 0.93 -8.56 -18.67
C ALA A 110 2.28 -8.16 -18.04
N ALA A 111 2.40 -8.21 -16.71
CA ALA A 111 3.66 -7.96 -16.02
C ALA A 111 4.73 -9.03 -16.35
N GLU A 112 4.33 -10.30 -16.47
CA GLU A 112 5.24 -11.36 -16.90
C GLU A 112 5.70 -11.21 -18.35
N GLU A 113 4.82 -10.76 -19.26
CA GLU A 113 5.18 -10.40 -20.63
C GLU A 113 6.19 -9.23 -20.65
N SER A 114 5.93 -8.18 -19.85
CA SER A 114 6.85 -7.05 -19.68
C SER A 114 8.21 -7.50 -19.16
N ARG A 115 8.24 -8.39 -18.16
CA ARG A 115 9.49 -8.95 -17.59
C ARG A 115 10.29 -9.75 -18.62
N LYS A 116 9.62 -10.53 -19.48
CA LYS A 116 10.27 -11.35 -20.51
C LYS A 116 10.82 -10.53 -21.67
N THR A 117 10.08 -9.51 -22.08
CA THR A 117 10.42 -8.69 -23.26
C THR A 117 11.28 -7.48 -22.92
N GLY A 118 11.28 -7.05 -21.66
CA GLY A 118 11.93 -5.81 -21.22
C GLY A 118 11.20 -4.54 -21.66
N ASN A 119 9.97 -4.66 -22.17
CA ASN A 119 9.19 -3.55 -22.70
C ASN A 119 8.03 -3.18 -21.78
N VAL A 120 7.59 -1.93 -21.85
CA VAL A 120 6.33 -1.49 -21.23
C VAL A 120 5.17 -2.11 -22.00
N VAL A 121 4.27 -2.77 -21.28
CA VAL A 121 3.05 -3.37 -21.84
C VAL A 121 1.87 -2.47 -21.50
N ASP A 122 1.15 -2.00 -22.53
CA ASP A 122 -0.13 -1.32 -22.34
C ASP A 122 -1.21 -2.36 -22.04
N ILE A 123 -1.94 -2.16 -20.94
CA ILE A 123 -2.87 -3.17 -20.46
C ILE A 123 -4.14 -3.29 -21.31
N ASN A 124 -4.58 -2.20 -21.93
CA ASN A 124 -5.75 -2.21 -22.79
C ASN A 124 -5.43 -2.90 -24.11
N GLU A 125 -4.23 -2.68 -24.65
CA GLU A 125 -3.77 -3.42 -25.82
C GLU A 125 -3.54 -4.91 -25.49
N TYR A 126 -2.97 -5.21 -24.31
CA TYR A 126 -2.79 -6.60 -23.87
C TYR A 126 -4.12 -7.36 -23.77
N LYS A 127 -5.16 -6.75 -23.18
CA LYS A 127 -6.49 -7.36 -23.09
C LYS A 127 -7.07 -7.73 -24.46
N LYS A 128 -6.83 -6.95 -25.52
CA LYS A 128 -7.29 -7.26 -26.90
C LYS A 128 -6.61 -8.49 -27.51
N THR A 129 -5.48 -8.93 -26.97
CA THR A 129 -4.77 -10.12 -27.45
C THR A 129 -5.28 -11.42 -26.83
N LEU A 130 -6.14 -11.33 -25.80
CA LEU A 130 -6.66 -12.50 -25.10
C LEU A 130 -7.68 -13.25 -25.98
N PRO A 131 -7.71 -14.60 -25.89
CA PRO A 131 -8.56 -15.43 -26.76
C PRO A 131 -10.04 -15.47 -26.34
N PHE A 132 -10.48 -14.54 -25.49
CA PHE A 132 -11.84 -14.45 -24.98
C PHE A 132 -12.23 -12.97 -24.87
N GLU A 133 -13.53 -12.69 -25.01
CA GLU A 133 -14.08 -11.35 -24.82
C GLU A 133 -14.17 -11.04 -23.33
N LEU A 134 -13.79 -9.81 -22.96
CA LEU A 134 -13.79 -9.26 -21.61
C LEU A 134 -14.78 -8.11 -21.51
#